data_AF-A0A326RPR8-F1
#
_entry.id   AF-A0A326RPR8-F1
#
_cell.length_a   1.000
_cell.length_b   1.000
_cell.length_c   1.000
_cell.angle_alpha   90.00
_cell.angle_beta   90.00
_cell.angle_gamma   90.00
#
_symmetry.space_group_name_H-M   'P 1'
#
loop_
_entity.id
_entity.type
_entity.pdbx_description
1 polymer ?
#
loop_
_entity_poly.entity_id
_entity_poly.type
_entity_poly.pdbx_seq_one_letter_code
_entity_poly.pdbx_strand_id
1 'polypeptide(L)' 'MIFQRLESAVDTLPYQRKKVLELSYFEDKSYQEIAEELGISKNTVKNHLIKARINLRDRLS' A
#
# COMPACT_ATOMS: atom_id res chain seq x y z
N MET A 1 15.67 10.94 9.37
CA MET A 1 14.47 11.41 10.12
C MET A 1 13.16 11.28 9.34
N ILE A 2 13.08 11.58 8.03
CA ILE A 2 11.82 11.42 7.26
C ILE A 2 11.48 9.94 6.98
N PHE A 3 12.49 9.12 6.63
CA PHE A 3 12.30 7.69 6.34
C PHE A 3 11.73 6.88 7.52
N GLN A 4 12.20 7.11 8.75
CA GLN A 4 11.66 6.44 9.95
C GLN A 4 10.18 6.72 10.22
N ARG A 5 9.73 7.96 9.94
CA ARG A 5 8.31 8.32 10.11
C ARG A 5 7.44 7.63 9.06
N LEU A 6 7.95 7.48 7.84
CA LEU A 6 7.26 6.74 6.79
C LEU A 6 7.18 5.25 7.10
N GLU A 7 8.27 4.61 7.52
CA GLU A 7 8.27 3.20 7.92
C GLU A 7 7.27 2.94 9.06
N SER A 8 7.31 3.77 10.10
CA SER A 8 6.37 3.67 11.22
C SER A 8 4.91 3.85 10.78
N ALA A 9 4.66 4.75 9.82
CA ALA A 9 3.32 4.95 9.27
C ALA A 9 2.88 3.76 8.39
N VAL A 10 3.78 3.17 7.62
CA VAL A 10 3.51 1.97 6.80
C VAL A 10 3.21 0.76 7.68
N ASP A 11 3.90 0.60 8.81
CA ASP A 11 3.66 -0.49 9.77
C ASP A 11 2.29 -0.43 10.43
N THR A 12 1.64 0.73 10.43
CA THR A 12 0.28 0.87 10.95
C THR A 12 -0.81 0.48 9.95
N LEU A 13 -0.43 0.22 8.69
CA LEU A 13 -1.37 -0.19 7.67
C LEU A 13 -1.82 -1.64 7.93
N PRO A 14 -3.11 -1.95 7.72
CA PRO A 14 -3.56 -3.33 7.67
C PRO A 14 -2.75 -4.14 6.66
N TYR A 15 -2.46 -5.40 6.98
CA TYR A 15 -1.59 -6.29 6.22
C TYR A 15 -1.81 -6.22 4.69
N GLN A 16 -3.06 -6.35 4.24
CA GLN A 16 -3.39 -6.30 2.81
C GLN A 16 -3.04 -4.95 2.14
N ARG A 17 -3.19 -3.84 2.85
CA ARG A 17 -2.82 -2.50 2.33
C ARG A 17 -1.31 -2.33 2.28
N LYS A 18 -0.60 -2.80 3.31
CA LYS A 18 0.87 -2.82 3.33
C LYS A 18 1.40 -3.66 2.18
N LYS A 19 0.90 -4.89 2.01
CA LYS A 19 1.33 -5.80 0.94
C LYS A 19 1.08 -5.24 -0.46
N VAL A 20 -0.09 -4.65 -0.70
CA VAL A 20 -0.39 -3.98 -1.99
C VAL A 20 0.52 -2.78 -2.24
N LEU A 21 0.81 -1.98 -1.20
CA LEU A 21 1.75 -0.86 -1.30
C LEU A 21 3.16 -1.36 -1.61
N GLU A 22 3.60 -2.43 -0.95
CA GLU A 22 4.92 -3.04 -1.14
C GLU A 22 5.12 -3.51 -2.58
N LEU A 23 4.19 -4.31 -3.09
CA LEU A 23 4.21 -4.83 -4.46
C LEU A 23 4.21 -3.70 -5.50
N SER A 24 3.46 -2.62 -5.25
CA SER A 24 3.38 -1.50 -6.19
C SER A 24 4.59 -0.56 -6.13
N TYR A 25 5.18 -0.32 -4.96
CA TYR A 25 6.25 0.69 -4.80
C TYR A 25 7.66 0.11 -4.80
N PHE A 26 7.86 -1.11 -4.26
CA PHE A 26 9.18 -1.74 -4.18
C PHE A 26 9.41 -2.74 -5.29
N GLU A 27 8.36 -3.44 -5.73
CA GLU A 27 8.44 -4.43 -6.80
C GLU A 27 7.95 -3.89 -8.15
N ASP A 28 7.47 -2.64 -8.20
CA ASP A 28 6.98 -1.93 -9.40
C ASP A 28 5.92 -2.71 -10.22
N LYS A 29 5.16 -3.58 -9.54
CA LYS A 29 4.12 -4.40 -10.16
C LYS A 29 2.92 -3.57 -10.56
N SER A 30 2.36 -3.89 -11.73
CA SER A 30 1.11 -3.30 -12.20
C SER A 30 -0.08 -3.76 -11.36
N TYR A 31 -1.18 -3.02 -11.43
CA TYR A 31 -2.40 -3.38 -10.69
C TYR A 31 -3.00 -4.71 -11.15
N GLN A 32 -2.70 -5.15 -12.39
CA GLN A 32 -3.09 -6.47 -12.89
C GLN A 32 -2.28 -7.57 -12.21
N GLU A 33 -0.95 -7.43 -12.17
CA GLU A 33 -0.06 -8.42 -11.54
C GLU A 33 -0.35 -8.57 -10.04
N ILE A 34 -0.58 -7.46 -9.35
CA ILE A 34 -0.94 -7.48 -7.92
C ILE A 34 -2.31 -8.15 -7.71
N ALA A 35 -3.27 -7.89 -8.60
CA ALA A 35 -4.60 -8.48 -8.54
C ALA A 35 -4.54 -10.01 -8.71
N GLU A 36 -3.75 -10.47 -9.67
CA GLU A 36 -3.52 -11.90 -9.92
C GLU A 36 -2.79 -12.57 -8.75
N GLU A 37 -1.70 -11.96 -8.26
CA GLU A 37 -0.90 -12.52 -7.18
C GLU A 37 -1.66 -12.62 -5.85
N LEU A 38 -2.51 -11.65 -5.55
CA LEU A 38 -3.28 -11.62 -4.31
C LEU A 38 -4.68 -12.24 -4.45
N GLY A 39 -5.08 -12.67 -5.65
CA GLY A 39 -6.40 -13.24 -5.91
C GLY A 39 -7.56 -12.25 -5.66
N ILE A 40 -7.34 -10.96 -5.92
CA ILE A 40 -8.32 -9.88 -5.72
C ILE A 40 -8.58 -9.12 -7.02
N SER A 41 -9.64 -8.31 -7.06
CA SER A 41 -9.90 -7.48 -8.25
C SER A 41 -8.92 -6.30 -8.35
N LYS A 42 -8.61 -5.84 -9.58
CA LYS A 42 -7.87 -4.58 -9.81
C LYS A 42 -8.46 -3.39 -9.06
N ASN A 43 -9.78 -3.34 -8.95
CA ASN A 43 -10.47 -2.28 -8.22
C ASN A 43 -10.19 -2.36 -6.71
N THR A 44 -10.09 -3.58 -6.17
CA THR A 44 -9.67 -3.84 -4.79
C THR A 44 -8.23 -3.38 -4.56
N VAL A 45 -7.31 -3.66 -5.49
CA VAL A 45 -5.92 -3.15 -5.46
C VAL A 45 -5.91 -1.62 -5.38
N LYS A 46 -6.60 -0.95 -6.31
CA LYS A 46 -6.74 0.52 -6.32
C LYS A 46 -7.28 1.06 -5.00
N ASN A 47 -8.33 0.43 -4.46
CA ASN A 47 -8.93 0.84 -3.19
C ASN A 47 -7.95 0.67 -2.01
N HIS A 48 -7.14 -0.39 -2.00
CA HIS A 48 -6.10 -0.57 -0.99
C HIS A 48 -5.05 0.53 -1.06
N LEU A 49 -4.59 0.90 -2.27
CA LEU A 49 -3.61 1.98 -2.46
C LEU A 49 -4.15 3.35 -2.04
N ILE A 50 -5.40 3.68 -2.39
CA ILE A 50 -6.03 4.94 -1.97
C ILE A 50 -6.12 5.00 -0.44
N LYS A 51 -6.61 3.93 0.20
CA LYS A 51 -6.74 3.87 1.66
C LYS A 51 -5.37 3.90 2.35
N ALA A 52 -4.35 3.27 1.77
CA ALA A 52 -2.97 3.35 2.25
C ALA A 52 -2.47 4.80 2.24
N ARG A 53 -2.62 5.51 1.12
CA ARG A 53 -2.21 6.92 1.01
C ARG A 53 -2.92 7.84 1.99
N ILE A 54 -4.23 7.67 2.21
CA ILE A 54 -4.98 8.43 3.21
C ILE A 54 -4.42 8.18 4.62
N ASN A 55 -4.21 6.91 4.99
CA ASN A 55 -3.64 6.56 6.30
C ASN A 55 -2.24 7.13 6.51
N LEU A 56 -1.40 7.10 5.48
CA LEU A 56 -0.05 7.67 5.54
C LEU A 56 -0.09 9.20 5.67
N ARG A 57 -0.99 9.88 4.95
CA ARG A 57 -1.17 11.32 5.05
C ARG A 57 -1.62 11.73 6.46
N ASP A 58 -2.61 11.04 7.02
CA ASP A 58 -3.15 11.37 8.35
C ASP A 58 -2.09 11.20 9.46
N ARG A 59 -1.11 10.31 9.29
CA ARG A 59 -0.04 10.07 10.26
C ARG A 59 1.19 10.93 10.09
N LEU A 60 1.41 11.45 8.89
CA LEU A 60 2.56 12.30 8.56
C LEU A 60 2.23 13.80 8.63
N SER A 61 0.95 14.14 8.79
CA SER A 61 0.46 15.51 9.01
C SER A 61 0.76 16.03 10.41
#